data_AF-A0A2N2UUS7-F1
#
_entry.id   AF-A0A2N2UUS7-F1
#
_cell.length_a   1.000
_cell.length_b   1.000
_cell.length_c   1.000
_cell.angle_alpha   90.00
_cell.angle_beta   90.00
_cell.angle_gamma   90.00
#
_symmetry.space_group_name_H-M   'P 1'
#
loop_
_entity.id
_entity.type
_entity.pdbx_description
1 polymer ?
#
loop_
_entity_poly.entity_id
_entity_poly.type
_entity_poly.pdbx_seq_one_letter_code
_entity_poly.pdbx_strand_id
1 'polypeptide(L)'
;MAESVTQAGLFASLKGLLGSATALLKNRIELLGVELAEERERLLALLVWAAVAFIGLAAGVVFLAVLVTVLLWDNNRLLALGVFSALFLGAGFYALSMVSRLARSGSKLFAASLAELESDRTVLAARDFAKSNGEDAAS
;
A
#
# COMPACT_ATOMS: atom_id res chain seq x y z
N MET A 1 51.38 18.58 20.62
CA MET A 1 50.82 19.17 19.38
C MET A 1 50.40 18.14 18.31
N ALA A 2 50.77 16.84 18.42
CA ALA A 2 50.42 15.82 17.42
C ALA A 2 49.03 15.15 17.59
N GLU A 3 48.40 15.24 18.77
CA GLU A 3 47.11 14.58 19.04
C GLU A 3 45.88 15.32 18.46
N SER A 4 45.90 16.66 18.43
CA SER A 4 44.76 17.46 17.94
C SER A 4 44.57 17.41 16.41
N VAL A 5 45.66 17.19 15.66
CA VAL A 5 45.65 17.09 14.20
C VAL A 5 44.99 15.78 13.74
N THR A 6 45.23 14.68 14.47
CA THR A 6 44.62 13.36 14.20
C THR A 6 43.12 13.37 14.46
N GLN A 7 42.69 14.03 15.56
CA GLN A 7 41.27 14.15 15.91
C GLN A 7 40.49 15.01 14.90
N ALA A 8 41.09 16.10 14.43
CA ALA A 8 40.50 16.95 13.39
C ALA A 8 40.38 16.22 12.02
N GLY A 9 41.39 15.41 11.65
CA GLY A 9 41.36 14.60 10.44
C GLY A 9 40.29 13.49 10.46
N LEU A 10 40.10 12.84 11.61
CA LEU A 10 39.09 11.79 11.76
C LEU A 10 37.66 12.36 11.65
N PHE A 11 37.43 13.52 12.26
CA PHE A 11 36.14 14.22 12.18
C PHE A 11 35.84 14.72 10.75
N ALA A 12 36.86 15.19 10.02
CA ALA A 12 36.74 15.57 8.62
C ALA A 12 36.38 14.37 7.72
N SER A 13 37.01 13.20 7.94
CA SER A 13 36.63 11.95 7.25
C SER A 13 35.21 11.52 7.55
N LEU A 14 34.77 11.59 8.82
CA LEU A 14 33.39 11.24 9.20
C LEU A 14 32.37 12.16 8.53
N LYS A 15 32.66 13.46 8.46
CA LYS A 15 31.83 14.46 7.77
C LYS A 15 31.80 14.21 6.26
N GLY A 16 32.92 13.82 5.66
CA GLY A 16 32.99 13.41 4.25
C GLY A 16 32.21 12.14 3.94
N LEU A 17 32.25 11.15 4.82
CA LEU A 17 31.47 9.91 4.71
C LEU A 17 29.97 10.17 4.86
N LEU A 18 29.55 11.02 5.81
CA LEU A 18 28.15 11.44 5.95
C LEU A 18 27.66 12.21 4.73
N GLY A 19 28.48 13.11 4.17
CA GLY A 19 28.16 13.81 2.92
C GLY A 19 28.01 12.87 1.72
N SER A 20 28.87 11.85 1.64
CA SER A 20 28.84 10.84 0.57
C SER A 20 27.66 9.88 0.72
N ALA A 21 27.37 9.44 1.95
CA ALA A 21 26.23 8.58 2.26
C ALA A 21 24.91 9.29 1.98
N THR A 22 24.79 10.56 2.36
CA THR A 22 23.59 11.37 2.07
C THR A 22 23.41 11.60 0.57
N ALA A 23 24.49 11.86 -0.18
CA ALA A 23 24.43 11.97 -1.64
C ALA A 23 23.99 10.66 -2.30
N LEU A 24 24.51 9.52 -1.84
CA LEU A 24 24.13 8.20 -2.33
C LEU A 24 22.67 7.85 -2.00
N LEU A 25 22.23 8.20 -0.80
CA LEU A 25 20.85 8.00 -0.35
C LEU A 25 19.88 8.84 -1.17
N LYS A 26 20.25 10.10 -1.47
CA LYS A 26 19.45 11.02 -2.29
C LYS A 26 19.25 10.47 -3.71
N ASN A 27 20.32 9.99 -4.34
CA ASN A 27 20.26 9.34 -5.65
C ASN A 27 19.38 8.08 -5.63
N ARG A 28 19.50 7.24 -4.60
CA ARG A 28 18.70 6.02 -4.47
C ARG A 28 17.22 6.32 -4.25
N ILE A 29 16.89 7.32 -3.43
CA ILE A 29 15.50 7.74 -3.20
C ILE A 29 14.90 8.34 -4.47
N GLU A 30 15.68 9.08 -5.25
CA GLU A 30 15.24 9.64 -6.54
C GLU A 30 14.95 8.51 -7.55
N LEU A 31 15.84 7.52 -7.64
CA LEU A 31 15.68 6.36 -8.53
C LEU A 31 14.52 5.44 -8.09
N LEU A 32 14.42 5.14 -6.79
CA LEU A 32 13.30 4.41 -6.19
C LEU A 32 11.99 5.18 -6.38
N GLY A 33 12.00 6.50 -6.28
CA GLY A 33 10.84 7.35 -6.50
C GLY A 33 10.33 7.26 -7.94
N VAL A 34 11.25 7.21 -8.91
CA VAL A 34 10.94 7.06 -10.34
C VAL A 34 10.43 5.65 -10.65
N GLU A 35 11.14 4.59 -10.23
CA GLU A 35 10.72 3.19 -10.44
C GLU A 35 9.35 2.92 -9.80
N LEU A 36 9.11 3.48 -8.60
CA LEU A 36 7.83 3.35 -7.91
C LEU A 36 6.72 4.15 -8.59
N ALA A 37 7.03 5.26 -9.28
CA ALA A 37 6.04 5.99 -10.09
C ALA A 37 5.66 5.20 -11.35
N GLU A 38 6.64 4.55 -11.98
CA GLU A 38 6.46 3.73 -13.18
C GLU A 38 5.65 2.46 -12.88
N GLU A 39 5.96 1.76 -11.79
CA GLU A 39 5.20 0.57 -11.37
C GLU A 39 3.78 0.95 -10.90
N ARG A 40 3.58 2.14 -10.33
CA ARG A 40 2.23 2.63 -9.96
C ARG A 40 1.33 2.80 -11.17
N GLU A 41 1.82 3.35 -12.27
CA GLU A 41 1.03 3.51 -13.50
C GLU A 41 0.60 2.13 -14.04
N ARG A 42 1.54 1.18 -14.06
CA ARG A 42 1.26 -0.20 -14.48
C ARG A 42 0.26 -0.90 -13.56
N LEU A 43 0.39 -0.75 -12.25
CA LEU A 43 -0.55 -1.30 -11.27
C LEU A 43 -1.94 -0.66 -11.38
N LEU A 44 -2.02 0.65 -11.61
CA LEU A 44 -3.28 1.35 -11.85
C LEU A 44 -3.94 0.88 -13.14
N ALA A 45 -3.17 0.75 -14.23
CA ALA A 45 -3.67 0.21 -15.48
C ALA A 45 -4.18 -1.23 -15.31
N LEU A 46 -3.44 -2.08 -14.60
CA LEU A 46 -3.86 -3.45 -14.27
C LEU A 46 -5.14 -3.45 -13.43
N LEU A 47 -5.26 -2.56 -12.45
CA LEU A 47 -6.45 -2.42 -11.60
C LEU A 47 -7.68 -1.99 -12.42
N VAL A 48 -7.51 -1.05 -13.36
CA VAL A 48 -8.57 -0.63 -14.28
C VAL A 48 -9.01 -1.79 -15.16
N TRP A 49 -8.07 -2.50 -15.79
CA TRP A 49 -8.40 -3.67 -16.61
C TRP A 49 -9.04 -4.80 -15.80
N ALA A 50 -8.60 -5.03 -14.57
CA ALA A 50 -9.22 -5.99 -13.67
C ALA A 50 -10.65 -5.57 -13.30
N ALA A 51 -10.90 -4.29 -13.04
CA ALA A 51 -12.24 -3.76 -12.77
C ALA A 51 -13.15 -3.91 -14.00
N VAL A 52 -12.66 -3.56 -15.20
CA VAL A 52 -13.41 -3.73 -16.45
C VAL A 52 -13.74 -5.21 -16.69
N ALA A 53 -12.76 -6.10 -16.54
CA ALA A 53 -12.97 -7.55 -16.68
C ALA A 53 -13.98 -8.08 -15.65
N PHE A 54 -13.87 -7.65 -14.39
CA PHE A 54 -14.78 -8.04 -13.32
C PHE A 54 -16.22 -7.59 -13.61
N ILE A 55 -16.41 -6.33 -14.03
CA ILE A 55 -17.73 -5.80 -14.42
C ILE A 55 -18.28 -6.57 -15.62
N GLY A 56 -17.44 -6.83 -16.64
CA GLY A 56 -17.82 -7.60 -17.82
C GLY A 56 -18.27 -9.03 -17.48
N LEU A 57 -17.52 -9.73 -16.61
CA LEU A 57 -17.88 -11.06 -16.13
C LEU A 57 -19.18 -11.02 -15.31
N ALA A 58 -19.32 -10.06 -14.40
CA ALA A 58 -20.55 -9.89 -13.62
C ALA A 58 -21.77 -9.69 -14.52
N ALA A 59 -21.67 -8.81 -15.53
CA ALA A 59 -22.71 -8.61 -16.52
C ALA A 59 -22.99 -9.88 -17.34
N GLY A 60 -21.94 -10.62 -17.74
CA GLY A 60 -22.08 -11.89 -18.44
C GLY A 60 -22.84 -12.94 -17.63
N VAL A 61 -22.58 -13.04 -16.33
CA VAL A 61 -23.34 -13.92 -15.43
C VAL A 61 -24.82 -13.50 -15.35
N VAL A 62 -25.11 -12.19 -15.34
CA VAL A 62 -26.50 -11.68 -15.36
C VAL A 62 -27.20 -12.11 -16.64
N PHE A 63 -26.57 -11.86 -17.80
CA PHE A 63 -27.15 -12.25 -19.08
C PHE A 63 -27.33 -13.77 -19.20
N LEU A 64 -26.37 -14.56 -18.72
CA LEU A 64 -26.50 -16.02 -18.72
C LEU A 64 -27.65 -16.47 -17.83
N ALA A 65 -27.85 -15.83 -16.67
CA ALA A 65 -29.00 -16.09 -15.82
C ALA A 65 -30.34 -15.76 -16.49
N VAL A 66 -30.41 -14.62 -17.18
CA VAL A 66 -31.60 -14.25 -17.97
C VAL A 66 -31.84 -15.25 -19.09
N LEU A 67 -30.79 -15.63 -19.84
CA LEU A 67 -30.88 -16.59 -20.94
C LEU A 67 -31.41 -17.94 -20.45
N VAL A 68 -30.86 -18.47 -19.35
CA VAL A 68 -31.33 -19.73 -18.77
C VAL A 68 -32.75 -19.58 -18.22
N THR A 69 -33.10 -18.44 -17.62
CA THR A 69 -34.47 -18.16 -17.15
C THR A 69 -35.46 -18.18 -18.31
N VAL A 70 -35.14 -17.54 -19.44
CA VAL A 70 -35.95 -17.54 -20.66
C VAL A 70 -36.03 -18.95 -21.25
N LEU A 71 -34.93 -19.69 -21.27
CA LEU A 71 -34.86 -21.05 -21.81
C LEU A 71 -35.73 -22.04 -21.00
N LEU A 72 -35.80 -21.88 -19.68
CA LEU A 72 -36.62 -22.72 -18.79
C LEU A 72 -38.04 -22.17 -18.54
N TRP A 73 -38.39 -21.03 -19.15
CA TRP A 73 -39.61 -20.27 -18.84
C TRP A 73 -40.91 -21.03 -19.16
N ASP A 74 -40.92 -21.95 -20.12
CA ASP A 74 -42.15 -22.65 -20.49
C ASP A 74 -42.61 -23.68 -19.47
N ASN A 75 -41.69 -24.30 -18.72
CA ASN A 75 -42.05 -25.45 -17.88
C ASN A 75 -42.08 -25.12 -16.38
N ASN A 76 -41.23 -24.20 -15.89
CA ASN A 76 -41.04 -23.99 -14.44
C ASN A 76 -40.62 -22.54 -14.07
N ARG A 77 -41.42 -21.53 -14.46
CA ARG A 77 -41.13 -20.09 -14.25
C ARG A 77 -40.67 -19.73 -12.84
N LEU A 78 -41.34 -20.24 -11.80
CA LEU A 78 -41.04 -19.93 -10.39
C LEU A 78 -39.72 -20.53 -9.92
N LEU A 79 -39.37 -21.75 -10.35
CA LEU A 79 -38.09 -22.39 -10.01
C LEU A 79 -36.92 -21.69 -10.70
N ALA A 80 -37.08 -21.32 -11.98
CA ALA A 80 -36.06 -20.55 -12.70
C ALA A 80 -35.80 -19.22 -11.99
N LEU A 81 -36.85 -18.48 -11.65
CA LEU A 81 -36.72 -17.21 -10.93
C LEU A 81 -36.09 -17.38 -9.55
N GLY A 82 -36.52 -18.39 -8.79
CA GLY A 82 -36.03 -18.66 -7.44
C GLY A 82 -34.55 -19.04 -7.40
N VAL A 83 -34.12 -19.95 -8.29
CA VAL A 83 -32.72 -20.39 -8.37
C VAL A 83 -31.83 -19.23 -8.78
N PHE A 84 -32.18 -18.47 -9.81
CA PHE A 84 -31.35 -17.35 -10.25
C PHE A 84 -31.32 -16.20 -9.25
N SER A 85 -32.45 -15.90 -8.61
CA SER A 85 -32.49 -14.87 -7.56
C SER A 85 -31.61 -15.26 -6.36
N ALA A 86 -31.69 -16.52 -5.90
CA ALA A 86 -30.83 -17.02 -4.83
C ALA A 86 -29.33 -17.03 -5.23
N LEU A 87 -29.02 -17.42 -6.47
CA LEU A 87 -27.65 -17.47 -6.97
C LEU A 87 -27.05 -16.06 -7.09
N PHE A 88 -27.83 -15.10 -7.61
CA PHE A 88 -27.44 -13.69 -7.71
C PHE A 88 -27.25 -13.03 -6.35
N LEU A 89 -28.19 -13.23 -5.43
CA LEU A 89 -28.08 -12.70 -4.07
C LEU A 89 -26.90 -13.33 -3.33
N GLY A 90 -26.68 -14.63 -3.49
CA GLY A 90 -25.54 -15.34 -2.92
C GLY A 90 -24.20 -14.83 -3.45
N ALA A 91 -24.07 -14.68 -4.76
CA ALA A 91 -22.88 -14.13 -5.40
C ALA A 91 -22.63 -12.68 -4.96
N GLY A 92 -23.67 -11.86 -4.90
CA GLY A 92 -23.60 -10.47 -4.41
C GLY A 92 -23.15 -10.40 -2.95
N PHE A 93 -23.71 -11.23 -2.07
CA PHE A 93 -23.33 -11.27 -0.66
C PHE A 93 -21.89 -11.76 -0.46
N TYR A 94 -21.46 -12.75 -1.24
CA TYR A 94 -20.08 -13.24 -1.23
C TYR A 94 -19.10 -12.15 -1.69
N ALA A 95 -19.40 -11.46 -2.80
CA ALA A 95 -18.60 -10.34 -3.29
C ALA A 95 -18.51 -9.21 -2.25
N LEU A 96 -19.64 -8.83 -1.64
CA LEU A 96 -19.69 -7.80 -0.60
C LEU A 96 -18.87 -8.19 0.64
N SER A 97 -18.91 -9.48 1.00
CA SER A 97 -18.11 -10.03 2.10
C SER A 97 -16.61 -9.98 1.79
N MET A 98 -16.23 -10.30 0.55
CA MET A 98 -14.84 -10.27 0.10
C MET A 98 -14.29 -8.84 0.07
N VAL A 99 -15.04 -7.88 -0.49
CA VAL A 99 -14.70 -6.45 -0.48
C VAL A 99 -14.59 -5.94 0.95
N SER A 100 -15.54 -6.28 1.82
CA SER A 100 -15.52 -5.89 3.23
C SER A 100 -14.31 -6.46 3.99
N ARG A 101 -13.91 -7.70 3.68
CA ARG A 101 -12.70 -8.31 4.23
C ARG A 101 -11.45 -7.58 3.74
N LEU A 102 -11.34 -7.33 2.44
CA LEU A 102 -10.19 -6.68 1.83
C LEU A 102 -10.03 -5.24 2.34
N ALA A 103 -11.12 -4.49 2.47
CA ALA A 103 -11.14 -3.14 3.01
C ALA A 103 -10.66 -3.08 4.47
N ARG A 104 -11.02 -4.08 5.30
CA ARG A 104 -10.57 -4.18 6.70
C ARG A 104 -9.11 -4.63 6.84
N SER A 105 -8.59 -5.40 5.88
CA SER A 105 -7.18 -5.83 5.86
C SER A 105 -6.26 -4.72 5.38
N GLY A 106 -6.65 -3.98 4.35
CA GLY A 106 -5.86 -2.88 3.79
C GLY A 106 -5.68 -1.72 4.77
N SER A 107 -6.73 -1.36 5.53
CA SER A 107 -6.61 -0.31 6.55
C SER A 107 -5.67 -0.68 7.69
N LYS A 108 -5.58 -1.96 8.07
CA LYS A 108 -4.70 -2.43 9.14
C LYS A 108 -3.23 -2.40 8.77
N LEU A 109 -2.85 -2.78 7.54
CA LEU A 109 -1.45 -2.77 7.11
C LEU A 109 -0.93 -1.34 6.97
N PHE A 110 -1.71 -0.44 6.35
CA PHE A 110 -1.33 0.97 6.26
C PHE A 110 -1.32 1.67 7.62
N ALA A 111 -2.29 1.40 8.49
CA ALA A 111 -2.31 1.97 9.84
C ALA A 111 -1.14 1.48 10.71
N ALA A 112 -0.76 0.20 10.60
CA ALA A 112 0.41 -0.33 11.29
C ALA A 112 1.71 0.32 10.80
N SER A 113 1.90 0.44 9.47
CA SER A 113 3.07 1.13 8.91
C SER A 113 3.11 2.62 9.26
N LEU A 114 1.96 3.31 9.31
CA LEU A 114 1.88 4.71 9.75
C LEU A 114 2.21 4.86 11.23
N ALA A 115 1.71 3.97 12.09
CA ALA A 115 2.01 3.97 13.52
C ALA A 115 3.50 3.69 13.79
N GLU A 116 4.12 2.82 12.99
CA GLU A 116 5.55 2.53 13.08
C GLU A 116 6.41 3.72 12.63
N LEU A 117 5.96 4.45 11.59
CA LEU A 117 6.61 5.70 11.15
C LEU A 117 6.48 6.85 12.16
N GLU A 118 5.37 6.91 12.90
CA GLU A 118 5.15 7.87 13.98
C GLU A 118 6.06 7.55 15.18
N SER A 119 6.20 6.28 15.52
CA SER A 119 7.11 5.81 16.57
C SER A 119 8.56 6.21 16.28
N ASP A 120 9.04 5.99 15.04
CA ASP A 120 10.39 6.38 14.63
C ASP A 120 10.66 7.89 14.75
N ARG A 121 9.63 8.73 14.52
CA ARG A 121 9.75 10.19 14.70
C ARG A 121 9.92 10.58 16.16
N THR A 122 9.20 9.94 17.07
CA THR A 122 9.32 10.23 18.50
C THR A 122 10.70 9.87 19.04
N VAL A 123 11.28 8.77 18.57
CA VAL A 123 12.63 8.33 18.96
C VAL A 123 13.70 9.29 18.45
N LEU A 124 13.57 9.77 17.20
CA LEU A 124 14.50 10.75 16.63
C LEU A 124 14.41 12.11 17.32
N ALA A 125 13.19 12.59 17.60
CA ALA A 125 12.98 13.83 18.35
C ALA A 125 13.59 13.76 19.76
N ALA A 126 13.37 12.66 20.49
CA ALA A 126 13.95 12.47 21.82
C ALA A 126 15.49 12.45 21.81
N ARG A 127 16.10 11.90 20.75
CA ARG A 127 17.56 11.86 20.59
C ARG A 127 18.15 13.24 20.30
N ASP A 128 17.46 14.06 19.51
CA ASP A 128 17.91 15.43 19.21
C ASP A 128 17.80 16.35 20.44
N PHE A 129 16.76 16.19 21.25
CA PHE A 129 16.62 16.89 22.54
C PHE A 129 17.72 16.50 23.55
N ALA A 130 18.02 15.20 23.69
CA ALA A 130 19.07 14.72 24.59
C ALA A 130 20.47 15.24 24.20
N LYS A 131 20.71 15.43 22.90
CA LYS A 131 21.96 15.99 22.39
C LYS A 131 22.11 17.48 22.73
N SER A 132 21.04 18.27 22.58
CA SER A 132 21.05 19.71 22.91
C SER A 132 21.31 19.99 24.41
N ASN A 133 20.66 19.24 25.32
CA ASN A 133 20.85 19.43 26.77
C ASN A 133 22.25 19.00 27.26
N GLY A 134 22.92 18.09 26.56
CA GLY A 134 24.27 17.64 26.90
C GLY A 134 25.37 18.64 26.55
N GLU A 135 25.17 19.44 25.49
CA GLU A 135 26.08 20.51 25.09
C GLU A 135 25.99 21.73 26.03
N ASP A 136 24.80 22.00 26.58
CA ASP A 136 24.58 23.10 27.53
C ASP A 136 25.09 22.80 28.96
N ALA A 137 25.14 21.54 29.38
CA ALA A 137 25.64 21.15 30.71
C ALA A 137 27.17 21.03 30.79
N ALA A 138 27.85 21.04 29.64
CA ALA A 138 29.31 20.94 29.52
C ALA A 138 30.01 22.30 29.32
N SER A 139 29.23 23.38 29.20
CA SER A 139 29.68 24.78 29.06
C SER A 139 29.59 25.52 30.39
#